data_AF-A0A0M0HV76-F1
#
_entry.id   AF-A0A0M0HV76-F1
#
_cell.length_a   1.000
_cell.length_b   1.000
_cell.length_c   1.000
_cell.angle_alpha   90.00
_cell.angle_beta   90.00
_cell.angle_gamma   90.00
#
_symmetry.space_group_name_H-M   'P 1'
#
loop_
_entity.id
_entity.type
_entity.pdbx_description
1 polymer ?
#
loop_
_entity_poly.entity_id
_entity_poly.type
_entity_poly.pdbx_seq_one_letter_code
_entity_poly.pdbx_strand_id
1 'polypeptide(L)'
;MCEIFAKQPQQNYQFITRSIRIDGHATSVKLESSFWLILEEIAAAQDMTVPKFISTVYQEALKHNGEVNNFASLLRCACLTYARQPDETIEAAKQQLAG
;
A
#
# COMPACT_ATOMS: atom_id res chain seq x y z
N MET A 1 -21.63 21.79 5.52
CA MET A 1 -20.99 20.59 4.96
C MET A 1 -19.55 20.95 4.67
N CYS A 2 -18.58 20.51 5.51
CA CYS A 2 -17.14 20.48 5.21
C CYS A 2 -16.27 20.20 6.44
N GLU A 3 -16.78 20.29 7.67
CA GLU A 3 -15.90 20.07 8.83
C GLU A 3 -15.34 18.65 8.88
N ILE A 4 -16.12 17.64 8.51
CA ILE A 4 -15.70 16.24 8.52
C ILE A 4 -14.54 15.94 7.55
N PHE A 5 -14.43 16.68 6.43
CA PHE A 5 -13.36 16.50 5.44
C PHE A 5 -12.23 17.52 5.62
N ALA A 6 -12.53 18.75 6.05
CA ALA A 6 -11.56 19.83 6.19
C ALA A 6 -10.85 19.85 7.55
N LYS A 7 -11.46 19.31 8.62
CA LYS A 7 -10.86 19.21 9.96
C LYS A 7 -10.27 17.83 10.24
N GLN A 8 -9.74 17.18 9.21
CA GLN A 8 -8.96 15.96 9.42
C GLN A 8 -7.69 16.29 10.21
N PRO A 9 -7.27 15.43 11.16
CA PRO A 9 -5.99 15.60 11.84
C PRO A 9 -4.87 15.77 10.82
N GLN A 10 -4.05 16.81 10.97
CA GLN A 10 -2.97 17.12 10.03
C GLN A 10 -2.03 15.93 9.81
N GLN A 11 -1.84 15.14 10.88
CA GLN A 11 -1.05 13.92 10.86
C GLN A 11 -1.48 12.97 9.73
N ASN A 12 -2.78 12.86 9.43
CA ASN A 12 -3.33 11.90 8.47
C ASN A 12 -2.81 12.10 7.04
N TYR A 13 -2.55 13.35 6.64
CA TYR A 13 -2.06 13.70 5.30
C TYR A 13 -0.62 14.22 5.29
N GLN A 14 0.08 14.16 6.44
CA GLN A 14 1.51 14.41 6.47
C GLN A 14 2.26 13.30 5.74
N PHE A 15 3.22 13.70 4.90
CA PHE A 15 4.09 12.75 4.23
C PHE A 15 5.08 12.12 5.20
N ILE A 16 5.18 10.79 5.11
CA ILE A 16 6.19 9.96 5.75
C ILE A 16 6.99 9.28 4.64
N THR A 17 8.31 9.36 4.73
CA THR A 17 9.23 8.66 3.85
C THR A 17 9.79 7.43 4.56
N ARG A 18 9.68 6.25 3.96
CA ARG A 18 10.29 5.01 4.44
C ARG A 18 11.21 4.42 3.37
N SER A 19 12.34 3.86 3.81
CA SER A 19 13.24 3.11 2.92
C SER A 19 12.79 1.66 2.88
N ILE A 20 12.40 1.18 1.70
CA ILE A 20 11.94 -0.19 1.46
C ILE A 20 12.96 -0.87 0.55
N ARG A 21 13.39 -2.09 0.90
CA ARG A 21 14.25 -2.88 0.01
C ARG A 21 13.40 -3.62 -1.02
N ILE A 22 13.59 -3.31 -2.29
CA ILE A 22 12.96 -3.96 -3.44
C ILE A 22 14.10 -4.54 -4.28
N ASP A 23 14.12 -5.85 -4.50
CA ASP A 23 15.19 -6.58 -5.20
C ASP A 23 16.61 -6.26 -4.71
N GLY A 24 16.76 -6.09 -3.40
CA GLY A 24 18.05 -5.74 -2.78
C GLY A 24 18.44 -4.27 -2.89
N HIS A 25 17.72 -3.47 -3.67
CA HIS A 25 17.93 -2.02 -3.77
C HIS A 25 17.09 -1.28 -2.73
N ALA A 26 17.70 -0.30 -2.05
CA ALA A 26 16.98 0.57 -1.13
C ALA A 26 16.21 1.63 -1.93
N THR A 27 14.88 1.55 -1.89
CA THR A 27 13.97 2.47 -2.56
C THR A 27 13.29 3.36 -1.53
N SER A 28 13.42 4.67 -1.70
CA SER A 28 12.74 5.66 -0.86
C SER A 28 11.29 5.84 -1.33
N VAL A 29 10.32 5.47 -0.48
CA VAL A 29 8.90 5.59 -0.76
C VAL A 29 8.30 6.67 0.15
N LYS A 30 7.62 7.65 -0.45
CA LYS A 30 6.98 8.78 0.27
C LYS A 30 5.47 8.75 0.08
N LEU A 31 4.75 8.57 1.18
CA LEU A 31 3.28 8.49 1.23
C LEU A 31 2.76 9.22 2.46
N GLU A 32 1.50 9.62 2.43
CA GLU A 32 0.77 10.16 3.56
C GLU A 32 0.63 9.10 4.66
N SER A 33 0.61 9.52 5.93
CA SER A 33 0.55 8.59 7.06
C SER A 33 -0.65 7.64 7.01
N SER A 34 -1.81 8.11 6.54
CA SER A 34 -3.01 7.27 6.39
C SER A 34 -2.79 6.12 5.43
N PHE A 35 -2.04 6.33 4.35
CA PHE A 35 -1.71 5.24 3.43
C PHE A 35 -0.74 4.24 4.07
N TRP A 36 0.21 4.70 4.87
CA TRP A 36 1.08 3.78 5.62
C TRP A 36 0.31 2.91 6.61
N LEU A 37 -0.68 3.48 7.32
CA LEU A 37 -1.54 2.71 8.23
C LEU A 37 -2.33 1.63 7.49
N ILE A 38 -2.94 1.98 6.35
CA ILE A 38 -3.65 0.99 5.52
C ILE A 38 -2.70 -0.09 4.99
N LEU A 39 -1.48 0.26 4.57
CA LEU A 39 -0.48 -0.72 4.15
C LEU A 39 -0.07 -1.67 5.30
N GLU A 40 -0.01 -1.16 6.54
CA GLU A 40 0.24 -1.97 7.74
C GLU A 40 -0.91 -2.94 8.02
N GLU A 41 -2.16 -2.49 7.91
CA GLU A 41 -3.34 -3.35 8.06
C GLU A 41 -3.38 -4.45 7.01
N ILE A 42 -3.20 -4.11 5.73
CA ILE A 42 -3.22 -5.06 4.62
C ILE A 42 -2.12 -6.11 4.77
N ALA A 43 -0.91 -5.68 5.14
CA ALA A 43 0.21 -6.60 5.33
C ALA A 43 -0.04 -7.54 6.51
N ALA A 44 -0.52 -7.01 7.64
CA ALA A 44 -0.83 -7.80 8.82
C ALA A 44 -1.95 -8.83 8.55
N ALA A 45 -2.99 -8.45 7.81
CA ALA A 45 -4.09 -9.34 7.44
C ALA A 45 -3.67 -10.53 6.56
N GLN A 46 -2.50 -10.44 5.92
CA GLN A 46 -1.90 -11.49 5.08
C GLN A 46 -0.68 -12.14 5.74
N ASP A 47 -0.46 -11.93 7.04
CA ASP A 47 0.70 -12.43 7.78
C ASP A 47 2.06 -12.01 7.15
N MET A 48 2.10 -10.81 6.57
CA MET A 48 3.28 -10.21 5.94
C MET A 48 3.79 -8.99 6.69
N THR A 49 5.08 -8.69 6.54
CA THR A 49 5.61 -7.37 6.90
C THR A 49 5.31 -6.35 5.79
N VAL A 50 5.18 -5.07 6.14
CA VAL A 50 4.96 -3.99 5.15
C VAL A 50 6.02 -3.97 4.05
N PRO A 51 7.34 -4.09 4.33
CA PRO A 51 8.33 -4.15 3.26
C PRO A 51 8.15 -5.35 2.34
N LYS A 52 7.74 -6.52 2.87
CA LYS A 52 7.47 -7.70 2.06
C LYS A 52 6.26 -7.49 1.16
N PHE A 53 5.15 -6.99 1.71
CA PHE A 53 3.94 -6.67 0.94
C PHE A 53 4.25 -5.69 -0.20
N ILE A 54 4.90 -4.55 0.09
CA ILE A 54 5.25 -3.54 -0.91
C ILE A 54 6.15 -4.13 -2.00
N SER A 55 7.14 -4.95 -1.63
CA SER A 55 8.00 -5.61 -2.60
C SER A 55 7.22 -6.57 -3.50
N THR A 56 6.29 -7.36 -2.94
CA THR A 56 5.42 -8.26 -3.71
C THR A 56 4.58 -7.47 -4.72
N VAL A 57 3.93 -6.39 -4.29
CA VAL A 57 3.14 -5.52 -5.19
C VAL A 57 3.99 -4.96 -6.32
N TYR A 58 5.22 -4.53 -6.03
CA TYR A 58 6.14 -4.05 -7.06
C TYR A 58 6.47 -5.16 -8.08
N GLN A 59 6.82 -6.36 -7.61
CA GLN A 59 7.16 -7.48 -8.49
C GLN A 59 6.00 -7.92 -9.37
N GLU A 60 4.79 -8.00 -8.81
CA GLU A 60 3.60 -8.36 -9.57
C GLU A 60 3.25 -7.31 -10.61
N ALA A 61 3.32 -6.03 -10.25
CA ALA A 61 3.11 -4.94 -11.19
C ALA A 61 4.16 -4.94 -12.32
N LEU A 62 5.43 -5.19 -11.98
CA LEU A 62 6.51 -5.31 -12.96
C LEU A 62 6.29 -6.50 -13.90
N LYS A 63 5.90 -7.65 -13.36
CA LYS A 63 5.60 -8.86 -14.15
C LYS A 63 4.42 -8.66 -15.09
N HIS A 64 3.38 -7.97 -14.65
CA HIS A 64 2.17 -7.74 -15.45
C HIS A 64 2.34 -6.66 -16.52
N ASN A 65 3.04 -5.56 -16.19
CA ASN A 65 3.11 -4.38 -17.05
C ASN A 65 4.45 -4.22 -17.77
N GLY A 66 5.48 -4.99 -17.41
CA GLY A 66 6.85 -4.86 -17.93
C GLY A 66 7.66 -3.73 -17.30
N GLU A 67 7.00 -2.73 -16.72
CA GLU A 67 7.62 -1.62 -15.99
C GLU A 67 6.71 -1.15 -14.83
N VAL A 68 7.30 -0.45 -13.85
CA VAL A 68 6.55 0.17 -12.75
C VAL A 68 6.83 1.66 -12.71
N ASN A 69 5.94 2.43 -13.33
CA ASN A 69 5.92 3.88 -13.25
C ASN A 69 4.97 4.34 -12.14
N ASN A 70 5.31 5.44 -11.46
CA ASN A 70 4.47 6.03 -10.41
C ASN A 70 4.13 5.06 -9.26
N PHE A 71 5.12 4.34 -8.74
CA PHE A 71 4.91 3.32 -7.71
C PHE A 71 4.17 3.85 -6.45
N ALA A 72 4.45 5.08 -6.03
CA ALA A 72 3.71 5.71 -4.93
C ALA A 72 2.20 5.84 -5.23
N SER A 73 1.82 6.16 -6.47
CA SER A 73 0.41 6.21 -6.87
C SER A 73 -0.22 4.82 -6.91
N LEU A 74 0.53 3.80 -7.36
CA LEU A 74 0.06 2.41 -7.30
C LEU A 74 -0.29 1.99 -5.86
N LEU A 75 0.58 2.29 -4.89
CA LEU A 75 0.33 1.99 -3.48
C LEU A 75 -0.90 2.74 -2.94
N ARG A 76 -1.09 4.02 -3.28
CA ARG A 76 -2.30 4.76 -2.90
C ARG A 76 -3.56 4.13 -3.49
N CYS A 77 -3.53 3.73 -4.76
CA CYS A 77 -4.65 3.05 -5.41
C CYS A 77 -4.94 1.68 -4.79
N ALA A 78 -3.91 0.93 -4.36
CA ALA A 78 -4.09 -0.32 -3.63
C ALA A 78 -4.81 -0.07 -2.29
N CYS A 79 -4.40 0.93 -1.52
CA CYS A 79 -5.10 1.32 -0.29
C CYS A 79 -6.55 1.74 -0.53
N LEU A 80 -6.83 2.49 -1.61
CA LEU A 80 -8.21 2.86 -1.96
C LEU A 80 -9.06 1.67 -2.38
N THR A 81 -8.47 0.66 -3.01
CA THR A 81 -9.15 -0.59 -3.38
C THR A 81 -9.56 -1.34 -2.11
N TYR A 82 -8.61 -1.54 -1.20
CA TYR A 82 -8.88 -2.13 0.11
C TYR A 82 -9.95 -1.34 0.90
N ALA A 83 -9.83 -0.02 0.99
CA ALA A 83 -10.75 0.82 1.77
C ALA A 83 -12.20 0.77 1.26
N ARG A 84 -12.43 0.43 -0.01
CA ARG A 84 -13.78 0.25 -0.57
C ARG A 84 -14.41 -1.08 -0.15
N GLN A 85 -13.61 -2.15 -0.12
CA GLN A 85 -14.08 -3.51 0.15
C GLN A 85 -13.00 -4.32 0.91
N PRO A 86 -12.80 -4.08 2.23
CA PRO A 86 -11.68 -4.66 2.97
C PRO A 86 -11.68 -6.20 2.97
N ASP A 87 -12.81 -6.81 3.33
CA ASP A 87 -12.93 -8.26 3.45
C ASP A 87 -12.72 -8.95 2.09
N GLU A 88 -13.40 -8.47 1.05
CA GLU A 88 -13.29 -9.02 -0.31
C GLU A 88 -11.88 -8.90 -0.87
N THR A 89 -11.22 -7.75 -0.66
CA THR A 89 -9.84 -7.52 -1.11
C THR A 89 -8.87 -8.47 -0.42
N ILE A 90 -9.00 -8.65 0.89
CA ILE A 90 -8.10 -9.53 1.66
C ILE A 90 -8.33 -11.00 1.32
N GLU A 91 -9.57 -11.46 1.19
CA GLU A 91 -9.86 -12.84 0.82
C GLU A 91 -9.35 -13.16 -0.59
N ALA A 92 -9.53 -12.25 -1.55
CA ALA A 92 -8.98 -12.40 -2.89
C ALA A 92 -7.44 -12.47 -2.88
N ALA A 93 -6.78 -11.61 -2.10
CA ALA A 93 -5.32 -11.60 -1.98
C ALA A 93 -4.77 -12.89 -1.33
N LYS A 94 -5.44 -13.39 -0.27
CA LYS A 94 -5.07 -14.66 0.37
C LYS A 94 -5.19 -15.86 -0.58
N GLN A 95 -6.24 -15.91 -1.40
CA GLN A 95 -6.44 -16.98 -2.38
C GLN A 95 -5.32 -17.02 -3.42
N GLN A 96 -4.81 -15.86 -3.84
CA GLN A 96 -3.70 -15.77 -4.79
C GLN A 96 -2.35 -16.18 -4.17
N LEU A 97 -2.16 -16.01 -2.87
CA LEU A 97 -0.95 -16.44 -2.15
C LEU A 97 -0.93 -17.95 -1.85
N ALA A 98 -2.10 -18.61 -1.85
CA ALA A 98 -2.23 -20.03 -1.57
C ALA A 98 -2.09 -20.94 -2.81
N GLY A 99 -2.03 -20.36 -4.02
CA GLY A 99 -1.87 -21.06 -5.30
C GLY A 99 -0.45 -20.94 -5.86
#